data_AF-A0A1I5LQM7-F1
#
_entry.id   AF-A0A1I5LQM7-F1
#
_cell.length_a   1.000
_cell.length_b   1.000
_cell.length_c   1.000
_cell.angle_alpha   90.00
_cell.angle_beta   90.00
_cell.angle_gamma   90.00
#
_symmetry.space_group_name_H-M   'P 1'
#
loop_
_entity.id
_entity.type
_entity.pdbx_description
1 polymer ?
#
loop_
_entity_poly.entity_id
_entity_poly.type
_entity_poly.pdbx_seq_one_letter_code
_entity_poly.pdbx_strand_id
1 'polypeptide(L)'
;MKKILFLFAICFMAIGCEKEVIGEGYPEMEGFYVESCGLPAVTIDSVKLFSTKVNDYTTEYPESKEHSLYPKIQANIKSASLRITITCDTTWAGETHINF
;
A
#
# COMPACT_ATOMS: atom_id res chain seq x y z
N MET A 1 51.36 15.26 25.52
CA MET A 1 51.17 16.39 24.59
C MET A 1 51.01 15.85 23.17
N LYS A 2 49.98 16.32 22.46
CA LYS A 2 49.76 16.21 21.00
C LYS A 2 49.40 14.80 20.51
N LYS A 3 48.32 14.53 19.78
CA LYS A 3 47.27 15.34 19.13
C LYS A 3 46.09 14.39 18.84
N ILE A 4 44.89 14.90 19.08
CA ILE A 4 43.62 14.51 18.44
C ILE A 4 43.77 14.55 16.91
N LEU A 5 42.91 13.82 16.19
CA LEU A 5 42.69 13.71 14.71
C LEU A 5 43.11 12.32 14.22
N PHE A 6 42.24 11.42 13.75
CA PHE A 6 41.09 11.50 12.83
C PHE A 6 40.14 10.34 13.24
N LEU A 7 38.88 10.47 13.69
CA LEU A 7 37.71 11.08 13.06
C LEU A 7 37.57 10.69 11.58
N PHE A 8 36.46 9.98 11.25
CA PHE A 8 36.00 9.54 9.93
C PHE A 8 36.39 8.13 9.42
N ALA A 9 36.37 7.11 10.29
CA ALA A 9 36.32 5.71 9.85
C ALA A 9 34.87 5.17 9.70
N ILE A 10 33.89 6.06 9.56
CA ILE A 10 32.51 5.75 9.18
C ILE A 10 32.19 6.65 7.99
N CYS A 11 32.95 6.50 6.91
CA CYS A 11 32.46 6.89 5.59
C CYS A 11 31.28 5.99 5.31
N PHE A 12 30.07 6.48 5.63
CA PHE A 12 28.91 6.51 4.76
C PHE A 12 29.03 5.63 3.50
N MET A 13 29.11 4.32 3.68
CA MET A 13 28.56 3.36 2.71
C MET A 13 27.05 3.20 2.96
N ALA A 14 26.39 4.30 3.37
CA ALA A 14 25.12 4.63 2.78
C ALA A 14 25.43 5.01 1.32
N ILE A 15 25.68 3.99 0.50
CA ILE A 15 25.22 4.02 -0.89
C ILE A 15 23.70 4.09 -0.72
N GLY A 16 23.20 5.30 -0.45
CA GLY A 16 21.88 5.66 -0.86
C GLY A 16 21.94 5.42 -2.35
N CYS A 17 21.42 4.26 -2.76
CA CYS A 17 20.65 4.23 -3.98
C CYS A 17 19.62 5.35 -3.78
N GLU A 18 19.97 6.58 -4.15
CA GLU A 18 19.05 7.45 -4.86
C GLU A 18 18.69 6.62 -6.09
N LYS A 19 17.78 5.66 -5.87
CA LYS A 19 17.18 4.91 -6.93
C LYS A 19 16.33 5.97 -7.58
N GLU A 20 16.88 6.51 -8.66
CA GLU A 20 16.22 7.41 -9.59
C GLU A 20 14.78 6.92 -9.65
N VAL A 21 13.88 7.71 -9.06
CA VAL A 21 12.49 7.28 -8.90
C VAL A 21 12.02 7.03 -10.31
N ILE A 22 11.89 5.75 -10.69
CA ILE A 22 11.42 5.33 -12.01
C ILE A 22 9.93 5.66 -12.02
N GLY A 23 9.62 6.96 -12.04
CA GLY A 23 8.28 7.51 -12.06
C GLY A 23 7.66 7.44 -13.46
N GLU A 24 8.44 7.04 -14.47
CA GLU A 24 8.02 7.08 -15.87
C GLU A 24 7.87 5.68 -16.51
N GLY A 25 8.23 4.60 -15.80
CA GLY A 25 8.28 3.24 -16.38
C GLY A 25 7.00 2.41 -16.29
N TYR A 26 6.04 2.78 -15.42
CA TYR A 26 4.89 1.93 -15.07
C TYR A 26 3.56 2.70 -15.13
N PRO A 27 3.08 3.08 -16.33
CA PRO A 27 1.86 3.87 -16.48
C PRO A 27 0.61 3.17 -15.92
N GLU A 28 0.59 1.84 -15.87
CA GLU A 28 -0.51 1.07 -15.27
C GLU A 28 -0.69 1.39 -13.77
N MET A 29 0.36 1.86 -13.09
CA MET A 29 0.29 2.25 -11.68
C MET A 29 -0.61 3.46 -11.46
N GLU A 30 -0.73 4.38 -12.43
CA GLU A 30 -1.70 5.47 -12.35
C GLU A 30 -3.12 4.94 -12.48
N GLY A 31 -3.34 4.00 -13.41
CA GLY A 31 -4.64 3.33 -13.58
C GLY A 31 -5.07 2.59 -12.33
N PHE A 32 -4.16 1.81 -11.73
CA PHE A 32 -4.42 1.14 -10.46
C PHE A 32 -4.67 2.13 -9.33
N TYR A 33 -3.98 3.26 -9.31
CA TYR A 33 -4.24 4.28 -8.29
C TYR A 33 -5.65 4.84 -8.42
N VAL A 34 -6.08 5.25 -9.61
CA VAL A 34 -7.43 5.77 -9.86
C VAL A 34 -8.49 4.72 -9.51
N GLU A 35 -8.32 3.47 -9.94
CA GLU A 35 -9.23 2.36 -9.61
C GLU A 35 -9.27 2.11 -8.09
N SER A 36 -8.11 2.17 -7.42
CA SER A 36 -8.01 1.93 -5.97
C SER A 36 -8.78 2.95 -5.13
N CYS A 37 -8.92 4.19 -5.60
CA CYS A 37 -9.70 5.23 -4.94
C CYS A 37 -11.21 4.90 -4.88
N GLY A 38 -11.69 4.05 -5.78
CA GLY A 38 -13.09 3.59 -5.84
C GLY A 38 -13.37 2.33 -5.01
N LEU A 39 -12.36 1.67 -4.43
CA LEU A 39 -12.54 0.44 -3.65
C LEU A 39 -13.52 0.57 -2.47
N PRO A 40 -13.65 1.73 -1.79
CA PRO A 40 -14.69 1.93 -0.79
C PRO A 40 -16.13 1.93 -1.35
N ALA A 41 -16.38 1.82 -2.65
CA ALA A 41 -17.74 1.73 -3.18
C ALA A 41 -18.14 0.30 -3.56
N VAL A 42 -17.20 -0.64 -3.57
CA VAL A 42 -17.42 -1.99 -4.10
C VAL A 42 -17.47 -3.06 -3.00
N THR A 43 -17.86 -4.27 -3.40
CA THR A 43 -17.94 -5.42 -2.51
C THR A 43 -16.54 -5.92 -2.12
N ILE A 44 -16.45 -6.68 -1.02
CA ILE A 44 -15.20 -7.29 -0.56
C ILE A 44 -14.60 -8.21 -1.65
N ASP A 45 -15.43 -8.92 -2.41
CA ASP A 45 -14.93 -9.79 -3.48
C ASP A 45 -14.32 -8.98 -4.64
N SER A 46 -14.91 -7.84 -5.00
CA SER A 46 -14.29 -6.92 -5.96
C SER A 46 -12.96 -6.35 -5.45
N VAL A 47 -12.85 -6.05 -4.16
CA VAL A 47 -11.57 -5.61 -3.54
C VAL A 47 -10.52 -6.72 -3.65
N LYS A 48 -10.88 -7.98 -3.38
CA LYS A 48 -9.97 -9.12 -3.52
C LYS A 48 -9.50 -9.31 -4.96
N LEU A 49 -10.41 -9.25 -5.93
CA LEU A 49 -10.08 -9.37 -7.35
C LEU A 49 -9.11 -8.26 -7.78
N PHE A 50 -9.35 -7.03 -7.35
CA PHE A 50 -8.44 -5.92 -7.61
C PHE A 50 -7.07 -6.14 -6.94
N SER A 51 -7.04 -6.61 -5.69
CA SER A 51 -5.78 -6.93 -5.01
C SER A 51 -4.98 -8.01 -5.75
N THR A 52 -5.64 -9.05 -6.27
CA THR A 52 -5.00 -10.08 -7.08
C THR A 52 -4.42 -9.49 -8.36
N LYS A 53 -5.20 -8.67 -9.08
CA LYS A 53 -4.76 -7.97 -10.29
C LYS A 53 -3.47 -7.15 -10.07
N VAL A 54 -3.40 -6.38 -8.98
CA VAL A 54 -2.20 -5.61 -8.63
C VAL A 54 -1.03 -6.54 -8.26
N ASN A 55 -1.29 -7.62 -7.53
CA ASN A 55 -0.27 -8.59 -7.16
C ASN A 55 0.32 -9.31 -8.39
N ASP A 56 -0.53 -9.71 -9.34
CA ASP A 56 -0.10 -10.36 -10.57
C ASP A 56 0.79 -9.42 -11.40
N TYR A 57 0.36 -8.16 -11.59
CA TYR A 57 1.17 -7.16 -12.28
C TYR A 57 2.52 -6.92 -11.60
N THR A 58 2.55 -6.74 -10.27
CA THR A 58 3.82 -6.54 -9.55
C THR A 58 4.65 -7.81 -9.37
N THR A 59 4.13 -8.97 -9.76
CA THR A 59 4.90 -10.22 -9.86
C THR A 59 5.57 -10.31 -11.23
N GLU A 60 4.88 -9.89 -12.28
CA GLU A 60 5.41 -9.78 -13.64
C GLU A 60 6.44 -8.65 -13.78
N TYR A 61 6.21 -7.52 -13.11
CA TYR A 61 7.07 -6.33 -13.09
C TYR A 61 7.48 -5.97 -11.65
N PRO A 62 8.45 -6.68 -11.03
CA PRO A 62 8.79 -6.51 -9.61
C PRO A 62 9.19 -5.09 -9.21
N GLU A 63 9.89 -4.38 -10.09
CA GLU A 63 10.35 -3.00 -9.90
C GLU A 63 9.21 -1.96 -9.85
N SER A 64 8.02 -2.30 -10.35
CA SER A 64 6.82 -1.45 -10.19
C SER A 64 6.45 -1.23 -8.72
N LYS A 65 6.90 -2.09 -7.80
CA LYS A 65 6.71 -1.91 -6.35
C LYS A 65 7.42 -0.69 -5.79
N GLU A 66 8.41 -0.16 -6.51
CA GLU A 66 9.16 1.04 -6.13
C GLU A 66 8.49 2.32 -6.65
N HIS A 67 7.47 2.18 -7.50
CA HIS A 67 6.68 3.29 -7.96
C HIS A 67 6.01 4.02 -6.79
N SER A 68 6.04 5.35 -6.80
CA SER A 68 5.54 6.18 -5.70
C SER A 68 4.05 5.96 -5.35
N LEU A 69 3.26 5.43 -6.29
CA LEU A 69 1.85 5.11 -6.10
C LEU A 69 1.60 3.72 -5.49
N TYR A 70 2.54 2.78 -5.60
CA TYR A 70 2.38 1.42 -5.05
C TYR A 70 1.98 1.42 -3.56
N PRO A 71 2.65 2.15 -2.65
CA PRO A 71 2.24 2.19 -1.25
C PRO A 71 0.84 2.79 -1.05
N LYS A 72 0.41 3.73 -1.90
CA LYS A 72 -0.93 4.34 -1.82
C LYS A 72 -2.03 3.35 -2.26
N ILE A 73 -1.77 2.61 -3.33
CA ILE A 73 -2.66 1.54 -3.82
C ILE A 73 -2.85 0.49 -2.72
N GLN A 74 -1.75 0.03 -2.11
CA GLN A 74 -1.79 -0.95 -1.02
C GLN A 74 -2.56 -0.44 0.21
N ALA A 75 -2.41 0.83 0.56
CA ALA A 75 -3.18 1.45 1.64
C ALA A 75 -4.69 1.46 1.36
N ASN A 76 -5.09 1.78 0.12
CA ASN A 76 -6.49 1.77 -0.31
C ASN A 76 -7.08 0.36 -0.27
N ILE A 77 -6.35 -0.65 -0.77
CA ILE A 77 -6.75 -2.06 -0.70
C ILE A 77 -6.98 -2.48 0.75
N LYS A 78 -6.03 -2.18 1.64
CA LYS A 78 -6.11 -2.54 3.06
C LYS A 78 -7.31 -1.88 3.74
N SER A 79 -7.54 -0.58 3.48
CA SER A 79 -8.67 0.16 4.04
C SER A 79 -10.01 -0.43 3.58
N ALA A 80 -10.15 -0.74 2.29
CA ALA A 80 -11.37 -1.32 1.75
C ALA A 80 -11.63 -2.77 2.21
N SER A 81 -10.56 -3.51 2.53
CA SER A 81 -10.64 -4.90 3.02
C SER A 81 -11.12 -5.01 4.47
N LEU A 82 -11.00 -3.95 5.28
CA LEU A 82 -11.35 -3.94 6.71
C LEU A 82 -12.84 -3.60 6.97
N ARG A 83 -13.71 -3.78 5.98
CA ARG A 83 -15.13 -3.46 6.12
C ARG A 83 -15.86 -4.51 6.94
N ILE A 84 -16.35 -4.07 8.10
CA ILE A 84 -17.33 -4.82 8.90
C ILE A 84 -18.72 -4.39 8.39
N THR A 85 -19.40 -5.29 7.67
CA THR A 85 -20.82 -5.10 7.32
C THR A 85 -21.67 -5.68 8.44
N ILE A 86 -22.36 -4.81 9.19
CA ILE A 86 -23.33 -5.22 10.21
C ILE A 86 -24.72 -5.10 9.58
N THR A 87 -25.35 -6.22 9.27
CA THR A 87 -26.75 -6.25 8.86
C THR A 87 -27.61 -6.44 10.11
N CYS A 88 -28.30 -5.38 10.54
CA CYS A 88 -29.27 -5.46 11.63
C CYS A 88 -30.66 -5.76 11.06
N ASP A 89 -31.21 -6.93 11.37
CA ASP A 89 -32.61 -7.23 11.08
C ASP A 89 -33.49 -6.42 12.05
N THR A 90 -34.24 -5.45 11.52
CA THR A 90 -35.11 -4.57 12.32
C THR A 90 -36.29 -5.31 12.96
N THR A 91 -36.47 -6.60 12.68
CA THR A 91 -37.44 -7.45 13.41
C THR A 91 -36.93 -7.91 14.77
N TRP A 92 -35.64 -7.71 15.09
CA TRP A 92 -35.05 -8.05 16.37
C TRP A 92 -35.31 -6.94 17.41
N ALA A 93 -36.16 -7.23 18.41
CA ALA A 93 -36.50 -6.31 19.51
C ALA A 93 -35.53 -6.36 20.72
N GLY A 94 -34.28 -6.80 20.54
CA GLY A 94 -33.30 -7.00 21.62
C GLY A 94 -32.12 -6.02 21.58
N GLU A 95 -31.45 -5.83 22.73
CA GLU A 95 -30.20 -5.06 22.79
C GLU A 95 -29.07 -5.83 22.09
N THR A 96 -28.33 -5.15 21.20
CA THR A 96 -27.14 -5.70 20.55
C THR A 96 -25.91 -4.90 20.99
N HIS A 97 -24.97 -5.57 21.64
CA HIS A 97 -23.65 -5.00 21.97
C HIS A 97 -22.60 -5.56 21.01
N ILE A 98 -21.88 -4.67 20.35
CA ILE A 98 -20.74 -5.00 19.48
C ILE A 98 -19.50 -4.40 20.13
N ASN A 99 -18.62 -5.27 20.62
CA ASN A 99 -17.33 -4.86 21.17
C ASN A 99 -16.25 -5.01 20.08
N PHE A 100 -15.44 -3.96 19.91
CA PHE A 100 -14.30 -3.94 19.00
C PHE A 100 -12.99 -4.12 19.78
#